data_AF-A0AAJ0FI30-F1
#
_entry.id   AF-A0AAJ0FI30-F1
#
_cell.length_a   1.000
_cell.length_b   1.000
_cell.length_c   1.000
_cell.angle_alpha   90.00
_cell.angle_beta   90.00
_cell.angle_gamma   90.00
#
_symmetry.space_group_name_H-M   'P 1'
#
loop_
_entity.id
_entity.type
_entity.pdbx_description
1 polymer ?
#
loop_
_entity_poly.entity_id
_entity_poly.type
_entity_poly.pdbx_seq_one_letter_code
_entity_poly.pdbx_strand_id
1 'polypeptide(L)'
;MDKLPKAHLAIIGDDHGRLKLLDQIEIPDLEDDMVLVQTRAVAFSPVDVKMSCLLASAGARTRSLWEGTDVGVVRTPDHMSFEEASTLGTGTGTVRLALFQNLQIPGWPARPAMEPKKALA
;
A
#
# COMPACT_ATOMS: atom_id res chain seq x y z
N MET A 1 -9.99 -20.74 14.69
CA MET A 1 -9.96 -19.87 13.52
C MET A 1 -11.31 -20.02 12.83
N ASP A 2 -12.04 -18.93 12.67
CA ASP A 2 -13.25 -18.93 11.85
C ASP A 2 -12.89 -19.35 10.43
N LYS A 3 -13.78 -20.09 9.75
CA LYS A 3 -13.55 -20.52 8.37
C LYS A 3 -13.44 -19.27 7.49
N LEU A 4 -12.44 -19.24 6.62
CA LEU A 4 -12.31 -18.19 5.61
C LEU A 4 -13.57 -18.14 4.74
N PRO A 5 -14.10 -16.94 4.42
CA PRO A 5 -15.25 -16.84 3.54
C PRO A 5 -14.87 -17.34 2.14
N LYS A 6 -15.79 -17.97 1.41
CA LYS A 6 -15.48 -18.46 0.06
C LYS A 6 -15.37 -17.33 -0.97
N ALA A 7 -16.03 -16.19 -0.69
CA ALA A 7 -16.04 -15.05 -1.56
C ALA A 7 -16.08 -13.73 -0.79
N HIS A 8 -15.64 -12.64 -1.42
CA HIS A 8 -15.55 -11.30 -0.83
C HIS A 8 -15.94 -10.20 -1.81
N LEU A 9 -16.15 -9.00 -1.26
CA LEU A 9 -16.41 -7.77 -2.00
C LEU A 9 -15.08 -7.15 -2.43
N ALA A 10 -14.98 -6.70 -3.68
CA ALA A 10 -13.79 -6.03 -4.19
C ALA A 10 -14.13 -4.89 -5.15
N ILE A 11 -13.27 -3.88 -5.21
CA ILE A 11 -13.24 -2.89 -6.28
C ILE A 11 -12.34 -3.47 -7.38
N ILE A 12 -12.81 -3.46 -8.63
CA ILE A 12 -12.12 -4.04 -9.79
C ILE A 12 -12.21 -3.07 -10.97
N GLY A 13 -11.14 -2.97 -11.73
CA GLY A 13 -11.02 -2.17 -12.94
C GLY A 13 -11.56 -2.95 -14.14
N ASP A 14 -12.34 -2.29 -14.98
CA ASP A 14 -12.77 -2.86 -16.25
C ASP A 14 -11.83 -2.48 -17.40
N ASP A 15 -12.08 -3.10 -18.55
CA ASP A 15 -11.30 -2.91 -19.78
C ASP A 15 -11.37 -1.48 -20.35
N HIS A 16 -12.16 -0.60 -19.73
CA HIS A 16 -12.29 0.81 -20.09
C HIS A 16 -11.67 1.75 -19.03
N GLY A 17 -10.91 1.20 -18.06
CA GLY A 17 -10.29 1.99 -17.00
C GLY A 17 -11.28 2.54 -15.97
N ARG A 18 -12.46 1.92 -15.83
CA ARG A 18 -13.44 2.30 -14.81
C ARG A 18 -13.37 1.35 -13.63
N LEU A 19 -13.58 1.87 -12.43
CA LEU A 19 -13.69 1.06 -11.22
C LEU A 19 -15.14 0.60 -11.03
N LYS A 20 -15.32 -0.69 -10.73
CA LYS A 20 -16.60 -1.33 -10.43
C LYS A 20 -16.49 -2.04 -9.08
N LEU A 21 -17.61 -2.06 -8.36
CA LEU A 21 -17.75 -2.88 -7.16
C LEU A 21 -18.34 -4.24 -7.57
N LEU A 22 -17.64 -5.32 -7.26
CA LEU A 22 -18.13 -6.68 -7.49
C LEU A 22 -18.23 -7.42 -6.16
N ASP A 23 -19.37 -8.06 -5.93
CA ASP A 23 -19.53 -9.04 -4.87
C ASP A 23 -19.17 -10.44 -5.40
N GLN A 24 -18.93 -11.37 -4.48
CA GLN A 24 -18.65 -12.79 -4.79
C GLN A 24 -17.32 -13.08 -5.51
N ILE A 25 -16.26 -12.32 -5.23
CA ILE A 25 -14.91 -12.65 -5.72
C ILE A 25 -14.29 -13.75 -4.86
N GLU A 26 -13.82 -14.82 -5.48
CA GLU A 26 -13.15 -15.93 -4.80
C GLU A 26 -11.88 -15.46 -4.07
N ILE A 27 -11.60 -16.08 -2.92
CA ILE A 27 -10.32 -15.86 -2.23
C ILE A 27 -9.21 -16.51 -3.05
N PRO A 28 -8.09 -15.81 -3.32
CA PRO A 28 -6.97 -16.38 -4.04
C PRO A 28 -6.26 -17.46 -3.21
N ASP A 29 -5.70 -18.45 -3.90
CA ASP A 29 -4.77 -19.41 -3.29
C ASP A 29 -3.50 -18.68 -2.81
N LEU A 30 -2.94 -19.17 -1.70
CA LEU A 30 -1.73 -18.61 -1.08
C LEU A 30 -0.53 -19.50 -1.40
N GLU A 31 0.59 -18.89 -1.77
CA GLU A 31 1.90 -19.53 -1.80
C GLU A 31 2.55 -19.49 -0.40
N ASP A 32 3.65 -20.22 -0.21
CA ASP A 32 4.31 -20.39 1.09
C ASP A 32 4.83 -19.07 1.71
N ASP A 33 5.10 -18.05 0.88
CA ASP A 33 5.60 -16.74 1.28
C ASP A 33 4.50 -15.66 1.34
N MET A 34 3.23 -16.07 1.24
CA MET A 34 2.08 -15.16 1.24
C MET A 34 1.29 -15.23 2.54
N VAL A 35 0.76 -14.08 2.93
CA VAL A 35 -0.24 -13.98 4.00
C VAL A 35 -1.53 -13.36 3.47
N LEU A 36 -2.66 -13.88 3.91
CA LEU A 36 -3.95 -13.25 3.64
C LEU A 36 -4.24 -12.19 4.70
N VAL A 37 -4.48 -10.96 4.25
CA VAL A 37 -4.80 -9.82 5.11
C VAL A 37 -6.28 -9.47 4.96
N GLN A 38 -6.99 -9.38 6.08
CA GLN A 38 -8.31 -8.79 6.10
C GLN A 38 -8.17 -7.26 6.06
N THR A 39 -8.37 -6.67 4.90
CA THR A 39 -8.35 -5.21 4.73
C THR A 39 -9.42 -4.55 5.60
N ARG A 40 -9.00 -3.61 6.46
CA ARG A 40 -9.90 -2.77 7.27
C ARG A 40 -10.03 -1.35 6.75
N ALA A 41 -8.96 -0.79 6.21
CA ALA A 41 -8.91 0.56 5.68
C ALA A 41 -7.88 0.68 4.55
N VAL A 42 -8.01 1.77 3.80
CA VAL A 42 -7.48 1.95 2.45
C VAL A 42 -7.17 3.41 2.23
N ALA A 43 -5.92 3.76 1.99
CA ALA A 43 -5.56 5.12 1.59
C ALA A 43 -5.47 5.24 0.07
N PHE A 44 -5.98 6.36 -0.47
CA PHE A 44 -5.75 6.76 -1.85
C PHE A 44 -4.44 7.53 -1.98
N SER A 45 -3.73 7.29 -3.07
CA SER A 45 -2.45 7.90 -3.44
C SER A 45 -2.49 8.40 -4.89
N PRO A 46 -1.59 9.30 -5.30
CA PRO A 46 -1.53 9.77 -6.69
C PRO A 46 -1.31 8.67 -7.73
N VAL A 47 -0.73 7.53 -7.33
CA VAL A 47 -0.52 6.38 -8.23
C VAL A 47 -1.83 5.67 -8.58
N ASP A 48 -2.82 5.63 -7.67
CA ASP A 48 -4.11 5.00 -7.94
C ASP A 48 -4.83 5.65 -9.12
N VAL A 49 -4.75 6.99 -9.23
CA VAL A 49 -5.31 7.76 -10.36
C VAL A 49 -4.57 7.49 -11.67
N LYS A 50 -3.26 7.21 -11.60
CA LYS A 50 -2.47 6.85 -12.79
C LYS A 50 -2.82 5.45 -13.28
N MET A 51 -3.05 4.53 -12.35
CA MET A 51 -3.32 3.12 -12.64
C MET A 51 -4.76 2.87 -13.08
N SER A 52 -5.72 3.71 -12.67
CA SER A 52 -7.13 3.55 -13.07
C SER A 52 -7.37 3.81 -14.56
N CYS A 53 -6.57 4.64 -15.24
CA CYS A 53 -6.90 5.11 -16.60
C CYS A 53 -5.96 4.66 -17.74
N LEU A 54 -4.73 4.20 -17.48
CA LEU A 54 -3.72 4.03 -18.54
C LEU A 54 -2.98 2.68 -18.56
N LEU A 55 -3.03 1.89 -17.48
CA LEU A 55 -2.22 0.68 -17.33
C LEU A 55 -3.02 -0.58 -16.92
N ALA A 56 -4.34 -0.46 -16.79
CA ALA A 56 -5.21 -1.62 -16.56
C ALA A 56 -5.27 -2.46 -17.84
N SER A 57 -4.58 -3.59 -17.86
CA SER A 57 -4.80 -4.63 -18.88
C SER A 57 -6.19 -5.24 -18.68
N ALA A 58 -6.87 -5.64 -19.75
CA ALA A 58 -8.17 -6.32 -19.63
C ALA A 58 -8.04 -7.56 -18.72
N GLY A 59 -8.91 -7.66 -17.71
CA GLY A 59 -8.83 -8.69 -16.66
C GLY A 59 -7.79 -8.43 -15.55
N ALA A 60 -7.05 -7.31 -15.59
CA ALA A 60 -6.24 -6.87 -14.48
C ALA A 60 -7.16 -6.47 -13.33
N ARG A 61 -7.19 -7.31 -12.30
CA ARG A 61 -7.77 -6.95 -11.01
C ARG A 61 -6.98 -5.74 -10.52
N THR A 62 -7.51 -4.52 -10.65
CA THR A 62 -7.09 -3.44 -9.76
C THR A 62 -7.57 -3.85 -8.38
N ARG A 63 -6.75 -4.64 -7.69
CA ARG A 63 -6.64 -4.52 -6.25
C ARG A 63 -6.29 -3.04 -6.02
N SER A 64 -7.31 -2.19 -5.89
CA SER A 64 -7.16 -1.09 -4.95
C SER A 64 -6.78 -1.80 -3.66
N LEU A 65 -5.57 -1.53 -3.19
CA LEU A 65 -4.87 -2.15 -2.05
C LEU A 65 -4.17 -3.45 -2.39
N TRP A 66 -3.03 -3.25 -3.01
CA TRP A 66 -2.05 -4.27 -3.29
C TRP A 66 -0.96 -3.69 -4.20
N GLU A 67 -0.73 -2.37 -4.22
CA GLU A 67 0.58 -1.91 -4.66
C GLU A 67 1.51 -2.18 -3.49
N GLY A 68 2.11 -3.36 -3.51
CA GLY A 68 3.18 -3.80 -2.61
C GLY A 68 4.42 -2.94 -2.76
N THR A 69 4.27 -1.65 -2.44
CA THR A 69 5.39 -0.76 -2.14
C THR A 69 5.61 -0.66 -0.63
N ASP A 70 4.80 -1.36 0.18
CA ASP A 70 5.26 -1.76 1.50
C ASP A 70 5.99 -3.09 1.36
N VAL A 71 7.30 -3.06 1.57
CA VAL A 71 8.24 -4.19 1.43
C VAL A 71 8.04 -5.20 2.59
N GLY A 72 6.84 -5.29 3.17
CA GLY A 72 6.50 -6.17 4.27
C GLY A 72 5.24 -5.76 5.03
N VAL A 73 4.78 -6.65 5.92
CA VAL A 73 3.68 -6.37 6.86
C VAL A 73 4.23 -5.67 8.09
N VAL A 74 3.74 -4.47 8.38
CA VAL A 74 4.12 -3.69 9.57
C VAL A 74 2.99 -3.74 10.60
N ARG A 75 3.34 -3.84 11.88
CA ARG A 75 2.37 -3.78 12.97
C ARG A 75 1.80 -2.36 13.09
N THR A 76 0.48 -2.23 13.04
CA THR A 76 -0.23 -1.00 13.41
C THR A 76 -0.03 -0.70 14.90
N PRO A 77 0.38 0.52 15.30
CA PRO A 77 0.44 0.91 16.71
C PRO A 77 -0.94 0.85 17.38
N ASP A 78 -0.98 0.41 18.64
CA ASP A 78 -2.25 0.18 19.36
C ASP A 78 -3.08 1.47 19.57
N HIS A 79 -2.46 2.65 19.48
CA HIS A 79 -3.09 3.96 19.64
C HIS A 79 -3.50 4.62 18.31
N MET A 80 -3.38 3.92 17.19
CA MET A 80 -3.63 4.44 15.85
C MET A 80 -4.81 3.70 15.20
N SER A 81 -5.71 4.44 14.56
CA SER A 81 -6.81 3.83 13.81
C SER A 81 -6.33 3.12 12.54
N PHE A 82 -7.15 2.24 11.96
CA PHE A 82 -6.81 1.59 10.69
C PHE A 82 -6.72 2.60 9.55
N GLU A 83 -7.57 3.62 9.56
CA GLU A 83 -7.61 4.70 8.57
C GLU A 83 -6.31 5.49 8.60
N GLU A 84 -5.86 5.96 9.78
CA GLU A 84 -4.58 6.65 9.94
C GLU A 84 -3.41 5.76 9.52
N ALA A 85 -3.39 4.51 9.99
CA ALA A 85 -2.33 3.56 9.67
C ALA A 85 -2.22 3.28 8.16
N SER A 86 -3.37 3.20 7.47
CA SER A 86 -3.40 2.95 6.01
C SER A 86 -2.73 4.05 5.20
N THR A 87 -2.59 5.27 5.73
CA THR A 87 -1.93 6.39 5.05
C THR A 87 -0.40 6.35 5.13
N LEU A 88 0.18 5.51 6.00
CA LEU A 88 1.60 5.57 6.31
C LEU A 88 2.49 4.77 5.35
N GLY A 89 1.99 3.72 4.69
CA GLY A 89 2.82 2.78 3.92
C GLY A 89 3.69 3.45 2.85
N THR A 90 3.14 3.63 1.65
CA THR A 90 3.87 4.20 0.50
C THR A 90 4.50 5.57 0.79
N GLY A 91 3.81 6.42 1.55
CA GLY A 91 4.29 7.74 1.94
C GLY A 91 5.58 7.68 2.77
N THR A 92 5.58 6.87 3.84
CA THR A 92 6.76 6.72 4.71
C THR A 92 7.90 6.04 3.98
N GLY A 93 7.61 5.00 3.17
CA GLY A 93 8.60 4.33 2.34
C GLY A 93 9.29 5.28 1.36
N THR A 94 8.51 6.11 0.67
CA THR A 94 9.03 7.09 -0.31
C THR A 94 9.88 8.16 0.38
N VAL A 95 9.41 8.72 1.50
CA VAL A 95 10.17 9.73 2.26
C VAL A 95 11.47 9.13 2.81
N ARG A 96 11.43 7.90 3.32
CA ARG A 96 12.62 7.18 3.79
C ARG A 96 13.65 7.00 2.67
N LEU A 97 13.22 6.52 1.51
CA LEU A 97 14.08 6.33 0.35
C LEU A 97 14.72 7.66 -0.09
N ALA A 98 13.90 8.71 -0.20
CA ALA A 98 14.37 10.03 -0.58
C ALA A 98 15.41 10.57 0.41
N LEU A 99 15.13 10.56 1.71
CA LEU A 99 15.99 11.15 2.73
C LEU A 99 17.29 10.36 2.95
N PHE A 100 17.20 9.05 3.14
CA PHE A 100 18.33 8.28 3.66
C PHE A 100 19.11 7.54 2.58
N GLN A 101 18.48 7.17 1.47
CA GLN A 101 19.16 6.49 0.36
C GLN A 101 19.63 7.48 -0.70
N ASN A 102 18.75 8.39 -1.15
CA ASN A 102 19.08 9.31 -2.24
C ASN A 102 19.84 10.54 -1.74
N LEU A 103 19.26 11.29 -0.80
CA LEU A 103 19.88 12.51 -0.26
C LEU A 103 20.96 12.21 0.79
N GLN A 104 21.00 10.97 1.30
CA GLN A 104 21.96 10.50 2.30
C GLN A 104 22.06 11.48 3.49
N ILE A 105 20.90 11.94 3.99
CA ILE A 105 20.84 12.83 5.14
C ILE A 105 21.30 12.02 6.37
N PRO A 106 22.28 12.51 7.15
CA PRO A 106 22.75 11.81 8.34
C PRO A 106 21.68 11.80 9.43
N GLY A 107 21.80 10.82 10.35
CA GLY A 107 20.88 10.66 11.48
C GLY A 107 19.61 9.89 11.12
N TRP A 108 18.69 9.82 12.08
CA TRP A 108 17.43 9.09 12.02
C TRP A 108 16.37 9.85 12.81
N PRO A 109 15.06 9.61 12.61
CA PRO A 109 14.01 10.31 13.37
C PRO A 109 14.19 10.21 14.91
N ALA A 110 14.66 9.06 15.40
CA ALA A 110 14.95 8.86 16.83
C ALA A 110 16.33 9.38 17.28
N ARG A 111 17.24 9.69 16.34
CA ARG A 111 18.61 10.17 16.59
C ARG A 111 19.00 11.18 15.51
N PRO A 112 18.54 12.44 15.61
CA PRO A 112 18.83 13.46 14.61
C PRO A 112 20.34 13.69 14.45
N ALA A 113 20.76 14.16 13.26
CA ALA A 113 22.15 14.56 13.06
C ALA A 113 22.49 15.77 13.92
N MET A 114 23.69 15.75 14.53
CA MET A 114 24.22 16.85 15.32
C MET A 114 24.73 18.01 14.46
N GLU A 115 25.13 17.70 13.22
CA GLU A 115 25.64 18.68 12.27
C GLU A 115 24.67 18.84 11.09
N PRO A 116 24.26 20.09 10.75
CA PRO A 116 23.38 20.34 9.62
C PRO A 116 24.04 19.95 8.29
N LYS A 117 23.31 19.24 7.42
CA LYS A 117 23.71 18.95 6.04
C LYS A 117 22.77 19.66 5.08
N LYS A 118 23.31 20.40 4.12
CA LYS A 118 22.52 20.98 3.02
C LYS A 118 22.07 19.84 2.09
N ALA A 119 20.76 19.68 1.94
CA ALA A 119 20.17 18.59 1.15
C ALA A 119 20.07 18.90 -0.35
N LEU A 120 20.01 20.17 -0.72
CA LEU A 120 19.81 20.64 -2.09
C LEU A 120 20.93 21.62 -2.44
N ALA A 121 21.53 21.45 -3.62
CA ALA A 121 22.56 22.36 -4.14
C ALA A 121 21.97 23.73 -4.42
#